data_AF-A0A7H4NUQ4-F1
#
_entry.id   AF-A0A7H4NUQ4-F1
#
_cell.length_a   1.000
_cell.length_b   1.000
_cell.length_c   1.000
_cell.angle_alpha   90.00
_cell.angle_beta   90.00
_cell.angle_gamma   90.00
#
_symmetry.space_group_name_H-M   'P 1'
#
loop_
_entity.id
_entity.type
_entity.pdbx_description
1 polymer ?
#
loop_
_entity_poly.entity_id
_entity_poly.type
_entity_poly.pdbx_seq_one_letter_code
_entity_poly.pdbx_strand_id
1 'polypeptide(L)' 'MVACPYGAMTVMRVEEGVQALKCDLCSHRDEGPACVAACPTQALRCMEPMGAGKNSR' A
#
# COMPACT_ATOMS: atom_id res chain seq x y z
N MET A 1 -15.28 -16.63 -4.41
CA MET A 1 -15.44 -15.16 -4.39
C MET A 1 -14.26 -14.57 -3.63
N VAL A 2 -13.59 -13.54 -4.17
CA VAL A 2 -12.44 -12.87 -3.52
C VAL A 2 -12.93 -11.53 -2.97
N ALA A 3 -12.55 -11.18 -1.74
CA ALA A 3 -13.07 -9.98 -1.06
C ALA A 3 -12.61 -8.66 -1.69
N CYS A 4 -11.38 -8.59 -2.21
CA CYS A 4 -10.91 -7.41 -2.94
C CYS A 4 -11.33 -7.52 -4.41
N PRO A 5 -12.18 -6.60 -4.92
CA PRO A 5 -12.64 -6.64 -6.31
C PRO A 5 -11.55 -6.28 -7.32
N TYR A 6 -10.48 -5.62 -6.86
CA TYR A 6 -9.36 -5.18 -7.70
C TYR A 6 -8.22 -6.19 -7.80
N GLY A 7 -8.27 -7.29 -7.03
CA GLY A 7 -7.20 -8.27 -7.02
C GLY A 7 -5.84 -7.75 -6.49
N ALA A 8 -5.84 -6.67 -5.72
CA ALA A 8 -4.61 -6.00 -5.25
C ALA A 8 -3.89 -6.72 -4.09
N MET A 9 -4.38 -7.87 -3.66
CA MET A 9 -3.77 -8.67 -2.59
C MET A 9 -3.17 -9.95 -3.18
N THR A 10 -1.98 -10.31 -2.70
CA THR A 10 -1.32 -11.57 -3.02
C THR A 10 -1.37 -12.48 -1.80
N VAL A 11 -1.85 -13.71 -1.97
CA VAL A 11 -1.87 -14.71 -0.88
C VAL A 11 -0.73 -15.69 -1.11
N MET A 12 0.15 -15.83 -0.12
CA MET A 12 1.33 -16.69 -0.19
C MET A 12 1.35 -17.65 0.98
N ARG A 13 1.83 -18.87 0.74
CA ARG A 13 2.13 -19.85 1.78
C ARG A 13 3.59 -19.71 2.18
N VAL A 14 3.84 -19.47 3.46
CA VAL A 14 5.15 -19.38 4.09
C VAL A 14 5.27 -20.46 5.18
N GLU A 15 6.44 -20.62 5.79
CA GLU A 15 6.65 -21.65 6.81
C GLU A 15 5.71 -21.46 8.02
N GLU A 16 5.45 -20.21 8.39
CA GLU A 16 4.59 -19.82 9.52
C GLU A 16 3.09 -19.86 9.19
N GLY A 17 2.70 -20.24 7.96
CA GLY A 17 1.31 -20.39 7.55
C GLY A 17 0.96 -19.65 6.26
N VAL A 18 -0.19 -18.98 6.24
CA VAL A 18 -0.68 -18.24 5.07
C VAL A 18 -0.63 -16.75 5.35
N GLN A 19 0.02 -16.00 4.46
CA GLN A 19 0.09 -14.55 4.53
C GLN A 19 -0.65 -13.90 3.37
N ALA A 20 -1.37 -12.81 3.66
CA ALA A 20 -1.98 -11.94 2.66
C ALA A 20 -1.20 -10.63 2.59
N LEU A 21 -0.51 -10.43 1.47
CA LEU A 21 0.34 -9.28 1.21
C LEU A 21 -0.40 -8.26 0.35
N LYS A 22 -0.25 -6.98 0.69
CA LYS A 22 -0.74 -5.85 -0.10
C LYS A 22 0.17 -4.65 0.12
N CYS A 23 0.04 -3.63 -0.72
CA CYS A 23 0.68 -2.34 -0.49
C CYS A 23 0.35 -1.81 0.92
N ASP A 24 1.38 -1.45 1.67
CA ASP A 24 1.33 -0.86 3.01
C ASP A 24 1.60 0.64 2.99
N LEU A 25 1.66 1.26 1.79
CA LEU A 25 2.08 2.63 1.57
C LEU A 25 3.50 2.95 2.07
N CYS A 26 4.37 1.93 2.16
CA CYS A 26 5.70 2.03 2.76
C CYS A 26 5.65 2.61 4.18
N SER A 27 4.70 2.13 5.00
CA SER A 27 4.46 2.59 6.38
C SER A 27 5.70 2.58 7.29
N HIS A 28 6.71 1.80 6.91
CA HIS A 28 7.97 1.61 7.62
C HIS A 28 9.09 2.56 7.16
N ARG A 29 8.85 3.45 6.19
CA ARG A 29 9.88 4.27 5.54
C ARG A 29 9.58 5.76 5.71
N ASP A 30 10.52 6.47 6.33
CA ASP A 30 10.38 7.90 6.63
C ASP A 30 10.38 8.78 5.37
N GLU A 31 11.06 8.38 4.31
CA GLU A 31 11.04 9.12 3.04
C GLU A 31 9.76 8.86 2.20
N GLY A 32 8.77 8.17 2.77
CA GLY A 32 7.47 7.92 2.16
C GLY A 32 7.46 6.78 1.13
N PRO A 33 6.49 6.75 0.19
CA PRO A 33 6.34 5.65 -0.75
C PRO A 33 7.51 5.51 -1.73
N ALA A 34 8.13 4.33 -1.75
CA ALA A 34 9.26 4.03 -2.64
C ALA A 34 8.88 4.13 -4.12
N CYS A 35 7.66 3.72 -4.49
CA CYS A 35 7.17 3.83 -5.87
C CYS A 35 7.04 5.28 -6.35
N VAL A 36 6.72 6.23 -5.46
CA VAL A 36 6.67 7.66 -5.77
C VAL A 36 8.09 8.17 -6.01
N ALA A 37 9.03 7.88 -5.10
CA ALA A 37 10.42 8.30 -5.23
C ALA A 37 11.11 7.72 -6.48
N ALA A 38 10.80 6.48 -6.85
CA ALA A 38 11.38 5.81 -8.00
C ALA A 38 10.79 6.26 -9.35
N CYS A 39 9.67 7.00 -9.38
CA CYS A 39 8.97 7.35 -10.61
C CYS A 39 9.75 8.40 -11.43
N PRO A 40 10.36 8.04 -12.58
CA PRO A 40 11.25 8.96 -13.29
C PRO A 40 10.52 10.14 -13.94
N THR A 41 9.26 9.94 -14.31
CA THR A 41 8.42 10.95 -14.98
C THR A 41 7.58 11.78 -14.01
N GLN A 42 7.69 11.53 -12.69
CA GLN A 42 6.90 12.21 -11.67
C GLN A 42 5.37 12.05 -11.87
N ALA A 43 4.95 10.93 -12.46
CA ALA A 43 3.53 10.61 -12.68
C ALA A 43 2.79 10.24 -11.37
N LEU A 44 3.52 9.79 -10.36
CA LEU A 44 2.96 9.37 -9.08
C LEU A 44 3.15 10.47 -8.02
N ARG A 45 2.12 10.69 -7.20
CA ARG A 45 2.15 11.59 -6.03
C ARG A 45 1.36 10.95 -4.89
N CYS A 46 1.86 11.08 -3.67
CA CYS A 46 1.10 10.72 -2.47
C CYS A 46 0.29 11.94 -2.03
N MET A 47 -1.02 11.78 -1.85
CA MET A 47 -1.91 12.88 -1.49
C MET A 47 -2.83 12.44 -0.35
N GLU A 48 -3.17 13.38 0.52
CA GLU A 48 -4.22 13.13 1.50
C GLU A 48 -5.58 13.01 0.81
N PRO A 49 -6.47 12.12 1.28
CA PRO A 49 -7.81 12.04 0.74
C PRO A 49 -8.55 13.35 1.01
N MET A 50 -9.22 13.88 -0.01
CA MET A 50 -9.98 15.12 0.11
C MET A 50 -11.18 14.91 1.05
N GLY A 51 -11.03 15.31 2.32
CA GLY A 51 -12.05 15.16 3.37
C GLY A 51 -11.75 14.14 4.47
N ALA A 52 -10.58 13.49 4.47
CA ALA A 52 -10.18 12.65 5.59
C ALA A 52 -9.67 13.50 6.76
N GLY A 53 -10.58 13.91 7.65
CA GLY A 53 -10.19 14.34 8.98
C GLY A 53 -9.36 13.24 9.63
N LYS A 54 -8.09 13.52 9.92
CA LYS A 54 -7.14 12.66 10.63
C LYS A 54 -7.78 12.02 11.87
N ASN A 55 -8.31 10.81 11.74
CA ASN A 55 -8.63 9.94 12.87
C ASN A 55 -7.46 8.98 13.07
N SER A 56 -6.40 9.53 13.65
CA SER A 56 -5.26 8.76 14.17
C SER A 56 -5.79 7.86 15.29
N ARG A 57 -5.85 6.54 15.04
CA ARG A 57 -5.67 5.55 16.10
C ARG A 57 -4.20 5.21 16.19
#